data_AF-A0A9E4FKB7-F1
#
_entry.id   AF-A0A9E4FKB7-F1
#
_cell.length_a   1.000
_cell.length_b   1.000
_cell.length_c   1.000
_cell.angle_alpha   90.00
_cell.angle_beta   90.00
_cell.angle_gamma   90.00
#
_symmetry.space_group_name_H-M   'P 1'
#
loop_
_entity.id
_entity.type
_entity.pdbx_description
1 polymer ?
#
loop_
_entity_poly.entity_id
_entity_poly.type
_entity_poly.pdbx_seq_one_letter_code
_entity_poly.pdbx_strand_id
1 'polypeptide(L)'
;MAPHLIPGLTPEDASRICMDQCKAACCRGCLILTLKGEEVAAFRGKAAALGVDAVITEGPGGGWVRFTDHPGEHCPMLDDATSACRIYGDRPQGCRDFPQKLTPGCAISGG
;
A
#
# COMPACT_ATOMS: atom_id res chain seq x y z
N MET A 1 10.24 -7.08 12.73
CA MET A 1 10.03 -5.61 12.78
C MET A 1 10.79 -5.04 11.59
N ALA A 2 10.14 -4.29 10.69
CA ALA A 2 10.83 -3.69 9.56
C ALA A 2 11.95 -2.78 10.12
N PRO A 3 13.23 -3.00 9.77
CA PRO A 3 14.38 -2.40 10.46
C PRO A 3 14.49 -0.86 10.29
N HIS A 4 13.54 -0.25 9.58
CA HIS A 4 13.54 1.15 9.21
C HIS A 4 12.47 1.97 9.95
N LEU A 5 11.61 1.32 10.74
CA LEU A 5 10.63 2.02 11.56
C LEU A 5 11.28 2.70 12.76
N ILE A 6 10.72 3.84 13.18
CA ILE A 6 11.15 4.54 14.39
C ILE A 6 11.07 3.56 15.59
N PRO A 7 12.13 3.47 16.43
CA PRO A 7 12.09 2.63 17.62
C PRO A 7 10.92 2.96 18.54
N GLY A 8 10.19 1.93 19.02
CA GLY A 8 9.03 2.10 19.89
C GLY A 8 7.73 2.49 19.18
N LEU A 9 7.73 2.60 17.85
CA LEU A 9 6.50 2.87 17.08
C LEU A 9 5.56 1.66 17.13
N THR A 10 4.38 1.87 17.71
CA THR A 10 3.33 0.85 17.77
C THR A 10 2.61 0.70 16.42
N PRO A 11 1.97 -0.46 16.14
CA PRO A 11 1.11 -0.60 14.98
C PRO A 11 -0.03 0.41 14.92
N GLU A 12 -0.64 0.78 16.05
CA GLU A 12 -1.68 1.82 16.08
C GLU A 12 -1.12 3.20 15.72
N ASP A 13 0.04 3.59 16.25
CA ASP A 13 0.66 4.87 15.92
C ASP A 13 1.08 4.94 14.45
N ALA A 14 1.68 3.87 13.92
CA ALA A 14 1.98 3.76 12.50
C ALA A 14 0.70 3.91 11.65
N SER A 15 -0.40 3.31 12.10
CA SER A 15 -1.69 3.40 11.42
C SER A 15 -2.25 4.83 11.40
N ARG A 16 -2.24 5.50 12.55
CA ARG A 16 -2.64 6.92 12.68
C ARG A 16 -1.77 7.83 11.81
N ILE A 17 -0.45 7.65 11.82
CA ILE A 17 0.45 8.45 10.97
C ILE A 17 0.15 8.18 9.49
N CYS A 18 0.05 6.93 9.07
CA CYS A 18 -0.18 6.58 7.67
C CYS A 18 -1.55 7.05 7.15
N MET A 19 -2.62 6.87 7.91
CA MET A 19 -3.98 7.21 7.46
C MET A 19 -4.30 8.68 7.66
N ASP A 20 -3.98 9.24 8.83
CA ASP A 20 -4.51 10.54 9.22
C ASP A 20 -3.59 11.69 8.86
N GLN A 21 -2.26 11.47 8.94
CA GLN A 21 -1.26 12.52 8.73
C GLN A 21 -0.63 12.45 7.35
N CYS A 22 -0.15 11.27 6.96
CA CYS A 22 0.51 11.01 5.68
C CYS A 22 -0.49 10.84 4.54
N LYS A 23 -1.79 10.66 4.87
CA LYS A 23 -2.90 10.51 3.91
C LYS A 23 -2.57 9.45 2.86
N ALA A 24 -2.12 8.27 3.28
CA ALA A 24 -1.75 7.15 2.41
C ALA A 24 -0.75 7.50 1.28
N ALA A 25 0.29 8.31 1.55
CA ALA A 25 1.28 8.67 0.53
C ALA A 25 1.95 7.47 -0.17
N CYS A 26 2.07 6.31 0.50
CA CYS A 26 2.57 5.09 -0.14
C CYS A 26 1.69 4.62 -1.31
N CYS A 27 0.39 4.90 -1.28
CA CYS A 27 -0.53 4.65 -2.38
C CYS A 27 -0.31 5.57 -3.57
N ARG A 28 0.42 6.69 -3.42
CA ARG A 28 0.73 7.64 -4.50
C ARG A 28 2.20 7.62 -4.94
N GLY A 29 3.10 7.12 -4.08
CA GLY A 29 4.55 7.18 -4.32
C GLY A 29 5.20 5.86 -4.78
N CYS A 30 4.57 4.71 -4.55
CA CYS A 30 5.09 3.42 -5.01
C CYS A 30 4.73 3.20 -6.48
N LEU A 31 5.68 3.16 -7.40
CA LEU A 31 5.35 2.93 -8.83
C LEU A 31 4.75 1.53 -9.08
N ILE A 32 5.12 0.55 -8.27
CA ILE A 32 4.70 -0.85 -8.39
C ILE A 32 4.48 -1.45 -7.00
N LEU A 33 3.33 -2.10 -6.80
CA LEU A 33 3.04 -2.96 -5.66
C LEU A 33 3.19 -4.42 -6.08
N THR A 34 4.08 -5.15 -5.42
CA THR A 34 4.21 -6.61 -5.59
C THR A 34 3.22 -7.34 -4.67
N LEU A 35 2.63 -8.40 -5.20
CA LEU A 35 1.68 -9.28 -4.53
C LEU A 35 2.22 -10.71 -4.56
N LYS A 36 2.09 -11.43 -3.44
CA LYS A 36 2.31 -12.88 -3.42
C LYS A 36 1.17 -13.61 -4.12
N GLY A 37 1.38 -14.87 -4.50
CA GLY A 37 0.40 -15.70 -5.20
C GLY A 37 -0.97 -15.71 -4.52
N GLU A 38 -1.01 -15.96 -3.21
CA GLU A 38 -2.25 -15.95 -2.43
C GLU A 38 -2.90 -14.56 -2.32
N GLU A 39 -2.11 -13.49 -2.42
CA GLU A 39 -2.58 -12.11 -2.28
C GLU A 39 -3.22 -11.59 -3.57
N VAL A 40 -2.86 -12.13 -4.74
CA VAL A 40 -3.44 -11.74 -6.03
C VAL A 40 -4.98 -11.89 -6.01
N ALA A 41 -5.46 -13.06 -5.59
CA ALA A 41 -6.89 -13.34 -5.53
C ALA A 41 -7.59 -12.45 -4.48
N ALA A 42 -6.98 -12.28 -3.31
CA ALA A 42 -7.52 -11.42 -2.25
C ALA A 42 -7.61 -9.96 -2.70
N PHE A 43 -6.56 -9.43 -3.32
CA PHE A 43 -6.51 -8.06 -3.82
C PHE A 43 -7.56 -7.82 -4.90
N ARG A 44 -7.72 -8.77 -5.85
CA ARG A 44 -8.76 -8.71 -6.88
C ARG A 44 -10.16 -8.74 -6.27
N GLY A 45 -10.40 -9.60 -5.28
CA GLY A 45 -11.67 -9.67 -4.56
C GLY A 45 -12.02 -8.36 -3.84
N LYS A 46 -11.03 -7.71 -3.22
CA LYS A 46 -11.22 -6.39 -2.58
C LYS A 46 -11.48 -5.29 -3.61
N ALA A 47 -10.80 -5.31 -4.76
CA ALA A 47 -11.03 -4.37 -5.84
C ALA A 47 -12.48 -4.47 -6.36
N ALA A 48 -12.92 -5.69 -6.64
CA ALA A 48 -14.29 -5.97 -7.08
C ALA A 48 -15.33 -5.54 -6.04
N ALA A 49 -15.10 -5.80 -4.75
CA ALA A 49 -16.00 -5.36 -3.67
C ALA A 49 -16.09 -3.83 -3.55
N LEU A 50 -15.05 -3.11 -3.94
CA LEU A 50 -15.01 -1.65 -3.99
C LEU A 50 -15.50 -1.08 -5.34
N GLY A 51 -15.87 -1.93 -6.29
CA GLY A 51 -16.28 -1.51 -7.63
C GLY A 51 -15.16 -0.85 -8.43
N VAL A 52 -13.89 -1.15 -8.12
CA VAL A 52 -12.73 -0.62 -8.86
C VAL A 52 -12.12 -1.69 -9.75
N ASP A 53 -11.69 -1.26 -10.93
CA ASP A 53 -10.92 -2.09 -11.83
C ASP A 53 -9.44 -2.03 -11.42
N ALA A 54 -8.92 -3.17 -10.97
CA ALA A 54 -7.52 -3.32 -10.58
C ALA A 54 -6.79 -4.15 -11.65
N VAL A 55 -5.92 -3.49 -12.41
CA VAL A 55 -5.06 -4.15 -13.39
C VAL A 55 -3.92 -4.83 -12.65
N ILE A 56 -3.96 -6.17 -12.63
CA ILE A 56 -2.93 -7.01 -12.03
C ILE A 56 -2.23 -7.77 -13.15
N THR A 57 -0.91 -7.62 -13.25
CA THR A 57 -0.10 -8.49 -14.11
C THR A 57 0.39 -9.67 -13.28
N GLU A 58 0.04 -10.88 -13.70
CA GLU A 58 0.41 -12.11 -13.02
C GLU A 58 1.76 -12.63 -13.55
N GLY A 59 2.52 -13.27 -12.66
CA GLY A 59 3.80 -13.91 -12.96
C GLY A 59 4.05 -15.11 -12.07
N PRO A 60 5.19 -15.81 -12.21
CA PRO A 60 5.51 -16.96 -11.38
C PRO A 60 5.49 -16.60 -9.89
N GLY A 61 4.60 -17.22 -9.12
CA GLY A 61 4.51 -17.06 -7.67
C GLY A 61 3.79 -15.81 -7.16
N GLY A 62 3.17 -15.01 -8.04
CA GLY A 62 2.48 -13.79 -7.62
C GLY A 62 2.08 -12.87 -8.77
N GLY A 63 2.08 -11.58 -8.49
CA GLY A 63 1.79 -10.56 -9.49
C GLY A 63 2.22 -9.18 -9.03
N TRP A 64 1.94 -8.20 -9.86
CA TRP A 64 2.18 -6.82 -9.51
C TRP A 64 1.10 -5.90 -10.07
N VAL A 65 0.91 -4.80 -9.35
CA VAL A 65 0.01 -3.70 -9.71
C VAL A 65 0.90 -2.50 -9.98
N ARG A 66 0.96 -2.04 -11.23
CA ARG A 66 1.65 -0.79 -11.55
C ARG A 66 0.65 0.35 -11.43
N PHE A 67 1.04 1.40 -10.72
CA PHE A 67 0.13 2.49 -10.44
C PHE A 67 -0.16 3.32 -11.70
N THR A 68 0.81 3.38 -12.63
CA THR A 68 0.67 4.00 -13.95
C THR A 68 -0.40 3.34 -14.83
N ASP A 69 -0.82 2.11 -14.51
CA ASP A 69 -1.86 1.40 -15.27
C ASP A 69 -3.27 1.78 -14.79
N HIS A 70 -3.38 2.75 -13.87
CA HIS A 70 -4.64 3.15 -13.23
C HIS A 70 -4.85 4.68 -13.33
N PRO A 71 -6.11 5.15 -13.34
CA PRO A 71 -6.41 6.57 -13.29
C PRO A 71 -5.73 7.26 -12.10
N GLY A 72 -5.19 8.46 -12.33
CA GLY A 72 -4.48 9.23 -11.31
C GLY A 72 -3.07 8.71 -10.99
N GLU A 73 -2.61 7.64 -11.64
CA GLU A 73 -1.26 7.08 -11.50
C GLU A 73 -0.93 6.65 -10.05
N HIS A 74 -1.93 6.14 -9.33
CA HIS A 74 -1.80 5.68 -7.94
C HIS A 74 -2.44 4.30 -7.74
N CYS A 75 -2.33 3.77 -6.53
CA CYS A 75 -2.95 2.51 -6.15
C CYS A 75 -4.47 2.56 -6.42
N PRO A 76 -5.07 1.53 -7.04
CA PRO A 76 -6.52 1.46 -7.26
C PRO A 76 -7.34 1.45 -5.96
N MET A 77 -6.70 1.11 -4.84
CA MET A 77 -7.34 1.06 -3.53
C MET A 77 -7.32 2.42 -2.80
N LEU A 78 -6.69 3.45 -3.38
CA LEU A 78 -6.78 4.80 -2.85
C LEU A 78 -8.20 5.33 -3.05
N ASP A 79 -8.71 6.03 -2.05
CA ASP A 79 -9.88 6.89 -2.17
C ASP A 79 -9.41 8.30 -2.51
N ASP A 80 -9.77 8.81 -3.69
CA ASP A 80 -9.27 10.10 -4.17
C ASP A 80 -9.84 11.29 -3.41
N ALA A 81 -11.07 11.17 -2.88
CA ALA A 81 -11.72 12.25 -2.16
C ALA A 81 -11.11 12.46 -0.77
N THR A 82 -10.71 11.36 -0.11
CA THR A 82 -10.24 11.38 1.27
C THR A 82 -8.73 11.14 1.41
N SER A 83 -8.08 10.70 0.32
CA SER A 83 -6.70 10.22 0.33
C SER A 83 -6.47 9.09 1.33
N ALA A 84 -7.46 8.23 1.52
CA ALA A 84 -7.39 7.08 2.43
C ALA A 84 -7.18 5.76 1.66
N CYS A 85 -6.46 4.81 2.27
CA CYS A 85 -6.38 3.45 1.72
C CYS A 85 -7.64 2.66 2.13
N ARG A 86 -8.47 2.29 1.14
CA ARG A 86 -9.75 1.61 1.39
C ARG A 86 -9.60 0.17 1.91
N ILE A 87 -8.40 -0.39 1.83
CA ILE A 87 -8.08 -1.75 2.31
C ILE A 87 -7.03 -1.73 3.42
N TYR A 88 -6.90 -0.65 4.19
CA TYR A 88 -5.76 -0.47 5.12
C TYR A 88 -5.53 -1.66 6.08
N GLY A 89 -6.59 -2.25 6.62
CA GLY A 89 -6.52 -3.44 7.50
C GLY A 89 -6.19 -4.75 6.76
N ASP A 90 -6.52 -4.82 5.48
CA ASP A 90 -6.37 -5.99 4.61
C ASP A 90 -5.18 -5.83 3.63
N ARG A 91 -4.27 -4.89 3.92
CA ARG A 91 -3.14 -4.60 3.05
C ARG A 91 -2.31 -5.86 2.75
N PRO A 92 -1.85 -6.05 1.50
CA PRO A 92 -0.89 -7.10 1.20
C PRO A 92 0.44 -6.85 1.91
N GLN A 93 1.27 -7.87 2.02
CA GLN A 93 2.52 -7.85 2.76
C GLN A 93 3.45 -6.74 2.28
N GLY A 94 3.56 -6.52 0.96
CA GLY A 94 4.36 -5.42 0.41
C GLY A 94 3.96 -4.05 0.94
N CYS A 95 2.66 -3.82 1.19
CA CYS A 95 2.17 -2.59 1.81
C CYS A 95 2.40 -2.53 3.33
N ARG A 96 2.42 -3.69 4.01
CA ARG A 96 2.70 -3.78 5.46
C ARG A 96 4.19 -3.60 5.76
N ASP A 97 5.04 -4.01 4.83
CA ASP A 97 6.49 -3.87 4.90
C ASP A 97 6.96 -2.46 4.54
N PHE A 98 6.06 -1.59 4.09
CA PHE A 98 6.41 -0.20 3.80
C PHE A 98 6.72 0.59 5.10
N PRO A 99 7.81 1.38 5.13
CA PRO A 99 8.81 1.54 4.08
C PRO A 99 9.84 0.39 4.10
N GLN A 100 10.14 -0.17 2.92
CA GLN A 100 11.07 -1.31 2.80
C GLN A 100 12.56 -0.92 2.98
N LYS A 101 12.85 0.38 3.00
CA LYS A 101 14.16 0.97 3.24
C LYS A 101 14.00 2.32 3.93
N LEU A 102 15.07 2.85 4.52
CA LEU A 102 15.08 4.23 5.01
C LEU A 102 14.61 5.17 3.90
N THR A 103 13.54 5.90 4.19
CA THR A 103 12.87 6.79 3.26
C THR A 103 12.86 8.19 3.86
N PRO A 104 13.80 9.07 3.48
CA PRO A 104 13.87 10.44 3.99
C PRO A 104 12.53 11.15 3.83
N GLY A 105 12.07 11.83 4.88
CA GLY A 105 10.79 12.53 4.89
C GLY A 105 9.56 11.64 5.11
N CYS A 106 9.71 10.32 5.27
CA CYS A 106 8.63 9.45 5.71
C CYS A 106 8.52 9.49 7.24
N ALA A 107 7.43 10.00 7.79
CA ALA A 107 7.23 10.20 9.24
C ALA A 107 7.25 8.92 10.10
N ILE A 108 7.19 7.73 9.47
CA ILE A 108 7.35 6.44 10.16
C ILE A 108 8.72 5.80 9.93
N SER A 109 9.51 6.32 8.98
CA SER A 109 10.89 5.91 8.72
C SER A 109 11.81 6.69 9.66
N GLY A 110 12.68 6.03 10.40
CA GLY A 110 13.65 6.67 11.30
C GLY A 110 14.84 7.34 10.59
N GLY A 111 14.64 7.90 9.40
CA GLY A 111 15.67 8.52 8.56
C GLY A 111 15.47 10.02 8.40
#